data_AF-A0A0Q5IRF9-F1
#
_entry.id   AF-A0A0Q5IRF9-F1
#
_cell.length_a   1.000
_cell.length_b   1.000
_cell.length_c   1.000
_cell.angle_alpha   90.00
_cell.angle_beta   90.00
_cell.angle_gamma   90.00
#
_symmetry.space_group_name_H-M   'P 1'
#
loop_
_entity.id
_entity.type
_entity.pdbx_description
1 polymer ?
#
loop_
_entity_poly.entity_id
_entity_poly.type
_entity_poly.pdbx_seq_one_letter_code
_entity_poly.pdbx_strand_id
1 'polypeptide(L)'
;MPAEDDTGVLPFVDARDVIALGAASNALADGASALGAGSPALARDATALGRNAMAIDTSAVVVSGVATVCDYDALGFVVGSNEQTTEAAGVVSNAIGDGAKAVDALMTAMVGTGGDACDAGLRRR
;
A
#
# COMPACT_ATOMS: atom_id res chain seq x y z
N MET A 1 -29.12 -19.43 10.86
CA MET A 1 -28.35 -18.39 10.18
C MET A 1 -27.52 -17.70 11.26
N PRO A 2 -26.20 -17.90 11.33
CA PRO A 2 -25.38 -17.10 12.23
C PRO A 2 -25.37 -15.65 11.71
N ALA A 3 -25.41 -14.67 12.62
CA ALA A 3 -25.24 -13.28 12.27
C ALA A 3 -23.84 -13.11 11.69
N GLU A 4 -23.78 -12.62 10.45
CA GLU A 4 -22.54 -12.16 9.84
C GLU A 4 -21.92 -11.14 10.79
N ASP A 5 -20.64 -11.32 11.11
CA ASP A 5 -19.86 -10.40 11.92
C ASP A 5 -19.68 -9.08 11.14
N ASP A 6 -20.63 -8.16 11.27
CA ASP A 6 -20.65 -6.80 10.67
C ASP A 6 -19.53 -5.88 11.23
N THR A 7 -18.44 -6.42 11.75
CA THR A 7 -17.27 -5.64 12.19
C THR A 7 -16.37 -5.24 11.02
N GLY A 8 -16.64 -5.70 9.80
CA GLY A 8 -15.99 -5.25 8.58
C GLY A 8 -16.58 -3.93 8.07
N VAL A 9 -15.85 -2.82 8.25
CA VAL A 9 -16.18 -1.55 7.56
C VAL A 9 -16.26 -1.84 6.05
N LEU A 10 -17.38 -1.52 5.42
CA LEU A 10 -17.58 -1.75 3.99
C LEU A 10 -16.69 -0.81 3.15
N PRO A 11 -16.40 -1.16 1.88
CA PRO A 11 -15.79 -0.22 0.94
C PRO A 11 -16.68 1.02 0.75
N PHE A 12 -16.06 2.19 0.66
CA PHE A 12 -16.73 3.47 0.47
C PHE A 12 -16.30 4.12 -0.86
N VAL A 13 -17.30 4.65 -1.57
CA VAL A 13 -17.16 5.35 -2.84
C VAL A 13 -17.95 6.66 -2.78
N ASP A 14 -17.35 7.78 -3.19
CA ASP A 14 -18.00 9.11 -3.15
C ASP A 14 -18.05 9.81 -4.52
N ALA A 15 -17.57 9.15 -5.58
CA ALA A 15 -17.32 9.78 -6.88
C ALA A 15 -17.75 8.90 -8.07
N ARG A 16 -17.55 9.40 -9.30
CA ARG A 16 -17.92 8.68 -10.53
C ARG A 16 -16.77 7.83 -11.07
N ASP A 17 -17.13 6.76 -11.77
CA ASP A 17 -16.18 5.86 -12.44
C ASP A 17 -15.12 5.27 -11.49
N VAL A 18 -15.52 5.03 -10.24
CA VAL A 18 -14.64 4.55 -9.16
C VAL A 18 -14.79 3.07 -8.88
N ILE A 19 -13.75 2.49 -8.31
CA ILE A 19 -13.75 1.09 -7.83
C ILE A 19 -13.24 1.09 -6.39
N ALA A 20 -14.01 0.51 -5.47
CA ALA A 20 -13.54 0.23 -4.11
C ALA A 20 -13.82 -1.23 -3.76
N LEU A 21 -12.77 -1.98 -3.45
CA LEU A 21 -12.85 -3.40 -3.11
C LEU A 21 -12.02 -3.69 -1.86
N GLY A 22 -12.63 -4.31 -0.86
CA GLY A 22 -11.99 -4.63 0.42
C GLY A 22 -12.62 -3.88 1.60
N ALA A 23 -12.46 -4.42 2.81
CA ALA A 23 -12.98 -3.78 4.00
C ALA A 23 -12.25 -2.45 4.27
N ALA A 24 -12.96 -1.36 4.54
CA ALA A 24 -12.43 -0.02 4.76
C ALA A 24 -11.65 0.58 3.56
N SER A 25 -11.82 0.05 2.34
CA SER A 25 -11.26 0.72 1.16
C SER A 25 -12.06 1.98 0.84
N ASN A 26 -11.38 3.02 0.36
CA ASN A 26 -11.95 4.36 0.24
C ASN A 26 -11.55 4.96 -1.11
N ALA A 27 -12.48 5.06 -2.06
CA ALA A 27 -12.27 5.75 -3.33
C ALA A 27 -13.09 7.05 -3.35
N LEU A 28 -12.43 8.19 -3.12
CA LEU A 28 -13.11 9.46 -2.83
C LEU A 28 -13.21 10.42 -4.02
N ALA A 29 -12.53 10.14 -5.13
CA ALA A 29 -12.43 11.06 -6.26
C ALA A 29 -12.71 10.37 -7.60
N ASP A 30 -13.07 11.16 -8.62
CA ASP A 30 -13.45 10.62 -9.93
C ASP A 30 -12.30 9.80 -10.55
N GLY A 31 -12.63 8.62 -11.07
CA GLY A 31 -11.65 7.69 -11.66
C GLY A 31 -10.72 7.02 -10.64
N ALA A 32 -10.93 7.22 -9.34
CA ALA A 32 -10.11 6.59 -8.31
C ALA A 32 -10.42 5.09 -8.14
N SER A 33 -9.37 4.30 -7.91
CA SER A 33 -9.48 2.85 -7.73
C SER A 33 -8.76 2.42 -6.45
N ALA A 34 -9.51 1.95 -5.46
CA ALA A 34 -9.02 1.46 -4.17
C ALA A 34 -9.27 -0.05 -4.05
N LEU A 35 -8.22 -0.85 -4.25
CA LEU A 35 -8.25 -2.31 -4.27
C LEU A 35 -7.44 -2.89 -3.13
N GLY A 36 -8.08 -3.07 -1.98
CA GLY A 36 -7.54 -3.77 -0.82
C GLY A 36 -8.04 -3.17 0.49
N ALA A 37 -7.97 -3.96 1.57
CA ALA A 37 -8.52 -3.54 2.85
C ALA A 37 -7.74 -2.33 3.41
N GLY A 38 -8.46 -1.30 3.85
CA GLY A 38 -7.90 -0.08 4.44
C GLY A 38 -7.17 0.84 3.45
N SER A 39 -7.38 0.68 2.15
CA SER A 39 -6.63 1.43 1.12
C SER A 39 -7.39 2.67 0.65
N PRO A 40 -6.86 3.88 0.90
CA PRO A 40 -7.43 5.12 0.38
C PRO A 40 -6.85 5.52 -0.98
N ALA A 41 -7.75 5.85 -1.91
CA ALA A 41 -7.50 6.58 -3.15
C ALA A 41 -8.25 7.93 -3.07
N LEU A 42 -7.52 8.99 -2.72
CA LEU A 42 -8.09 10.26 -2.27
C LEU A 42 -8.28 11.30 -3.39
N ALA A 43 -7.59 11.13 -4.52
CA ALA A 43 -7.53 12.12 -5.60
C ALA A 43 -7.92 11.52 -6.95
N ARG A 44 -8.16 12.40 -7.93
CA ARG A 44 -8.65 11.99 -9.26
C ARG A 44 -7.64 11.09 -9.96
N ASP A 45 -8.14 10.06 -10.61
CA ASP A 45 -7.33 9.03 -11.29
C ASP A 45 -6.30 8.34 -10.37
N ALA A 46 -6.44 8.46 -9.05
CA ALA A 46 -5.54 7.82 -8.10
C ALA A 46 -5.85 6.31 -8.01
N THR A 47 -4.82 5.47 -8.06
CA THR A 47 -4.98 4.02 -7.98
C THR A 47 -4.20 3.51 -6.77
N ALA A 48 -4.89 2.92 -5.80
CA ALA A 48 -4.31 2.28 -4.64
C ALA A 48 -4.59 0.77 -4.68
N LEU A 49 -3.58 -0.05 -4.94
CA LEU A 49 -3.70 -1.50 -5.03
C LEU A 49 -2.83 -2.19 -3.98
N GLY A 50 -3.44 -2.95 -3.09
CA GLY A 50 -2.78 -3.58 -1.93
C GLY A 50 -3.51 -3.25 -0.63
N ARG A 51 -3.09 -3.84 0.49
CA ARG A 51 -3.68 -3.58 1.83
C ARG A 51 -3.02 -2.34 2.45
N ASN A 52 -3.78 -1.34 2.89
CA ASN A 52 -3.24 -0.04 3.35
C ASN A 52 -2.35 0.67 2.30
N ALA A 53 -2.64 0.48 1.01
CA ALA A 53 -1.99 1.23 -0.07
C ALA A 53 -2.56 2.65 -0.09
N MET A 54 -1.70 3.67 -0.07
CA MET A 54 -2.14 5.08 0.09
C MET A 54 -1.83 5.92 -1.15
N ALA A 55 -2.83 6.13 -2.02
CA ALA A 55 -2.75 7.02 -3.17
C ALA A 55 -3.42 8.36 -2.84
N ILE A 56 -2.62 9.37 -2.54
CA ILE A 56 -3.10 10.63 -1.92
C ILE A 56 -3.35 11.71 -2.97
N ASP A 57 -2.51 11.80 -4.01
CA ASP A 57 -2.55 12.91 -4.97
C ASP A 57 -3.01 12.47 -6.39
N THR A 58 -3.27 13.44 -7.25
CA THR A 58 -3.87 13.24 -8.58
C THR A 58 -2.98 12.37 -9.45
N SER A 59 -3.58 11.36 -10.07
CA SER A 59 -2.89 10.35 -10.88
C SER A 59 -1.77 9.62 -10.14
N ALA A 60 -1.81 9.58 -8.81
CA ALA A 60 -0.87 8.80 -8.02
C ALA A 60 -1.21 7.30 -8.14
N VAL A 61 -0.20 6.47 -8.38
CA VAL A 61 -0.36 5.02 -8.51
C VAL A 61 0.43 4.32 -7.42
N VAL A 62 -0.26 3.60 -6.56
CA VAL A 62 0.31 2.73 -5.54
C VAL A 62 0.02 1.29 -5.90
N VAL A 63 1.07 0.49 -5.93
CA VAL A 63 1.00 -0.96 -6.12
C VAL A 63 1.79 -1.62 -5.01
N SER A 64 1.12 -2.44 -4.22
CA SER A 64 1.52 -2.96 -2.91
C SER A 64 1.04 -2.13 -1.73
N GLY A 65 1.02 -2.76 -0.57
CA GLY A 65 0.36 -2.28 0.63
C GLY A 65 1.32 -2.18 1.80
N VAL A 66 1.11 -3.06 2.79
CA VAL A 66 2.01 -3.23 3.93
C VAL A 66 3.08 -4.27 3.60
N ALA A 67 4.31 -3.86 3.86
CA ALA A 67 5.53 -4.62 3.76
C ALA A 67 6.12 -4.90 5.13
N THR A 68 6.75 -6.06 5.29
CA THR A 68 7.73 -6.22 6.37
C THR A 68 9.12 -5.91 5.83
N VAL A 69 9.74 -4.84 6.34
CA VAL A 69 11.10 -4.39 6.00
C VAL A 69 12.04 -4.82 7.11
N CYS A 70 13.07 -5.60 6.80
CA CYS A 70 14.03 -6.05 7.80
C CYS A 70 15.05 -4.92 8.08
N ASP A 71 15.37 -4.70 9.36
CA ASP A 71 16.49 -3.84 9.77
C ASP A 71 17.77 -4.67 9.77
N TYR A 72 18.84 -4.12 9.19
CA TYR A 72 20.14 -4.79 9.14
C TYR A 72 21.16 -4.06 10.01
N ASP A 73 22.03 -4.81 10.69
CA ASP A 73 23.22 -4.23 11.31
C ASP A 73 24.29 -3.88 10.26
N ALA A 74 25.40 -3.29 10.71
CA ALA A 74 26.54 -2.95 9.85
C ALA A 74 27.21 -4.18 9.19
N LEU A 75 26.91 -5.40 9.65
CA LEU A 75 27.44 -6.66 9.14
C LEU A 75 26.44 -7.37 8.21
N GLY A 76 25.24 -6.80 8.00
CA GLY A 76 24.20 -7.36 7.14
C GLY A 76 23.37 -8.46 7.79
N PHE A 77 23.39 -8.61 9.12
CA PHE A 77 22.46 -9.48 9.84
C PHE A 77 21.16 -8.76 10.13
N VAL A 78 20.04 -9.49 10.01
CA VAL A 78 18.73 -8.97 10.40
C VAL A 78 18.69 -8.80 11.92
N VAL A 79 18.51 -7.57 12.39
CA VAL A 79 18.39 -7.21 13.81
C VAL A 79 16.96 -6.89 14.22
N GLY A 80 16.06 -6.75 13.26
CA GLY A 80 14.67 -6.42 13.49
C GLY A 80 13.85 -6.41 12.20
N SER A 81 12.57 -6.10 12.34
CA SER A 81 11.67 -5.93 11.21
C SER A 81 10.62 -4.89 11.55
N ASN A 82 10.30 -4.01 10.60
CA ASN A 82 9.27 -2.99 10.71
C ASN A 82 8.25 -3.15 9.59
N GLU A 83 6.98 -2.87 9.90
CA GLU A 83 5.96 -2.78 8.86
C GLU A 83 5.99 -1.39 8.22
N GLN A 84 6.11 -1.33 6.90
CA GLN A 84 6.05 -0.09 6.14
C GLN A 84 4.90 -0.12 5.13
N THR A 85 4.13 0.95 5.10
CA THR A 85 3.07 1.15 4.11
C THR A 85 3.63 1.81 2.86
N THR A 86 3.03 1.46 1.72
CA THR A 86 3.36 2.04 0.42
C THR A 86 2.50 3.28 0.19
N GLU A 87 3.14 4.39 -0.16
CA GLU A 87 2.52 5.72 -0.20
C GLU A 87 2.97 6.50 -1.45
N ALA A 88 2.00 6.98 -2.22
CA ALA A 88 2.22 7.93 -3.31
C ALA A 88 1.46 9.23 -3.00
N ALA A 89 2.21 10.26 -2.64
CA ALA A 89 1.72 11.57 -2.23
C ALA A 89 2.04 12.69 -3.23
N GLY A 90 2.84 12.43 -4.25
CA GLY A 90 3.11 13.38 -5.31
C GLY A 90 2.09 13.32 -6.45
N VAL A 91 1.82 14.46 -7.09
CA VAL A 91 1.07 14.53 -8.34
C VAL A 91 1.77 13.67 -9.41
N VAL A 92 1.03 12.74 -10.03
CA VAL A 92 1.56 11.79 -11.05
C VAL A 92 2.74 10.97 -10.49
N SER A 93 2.71 10.65 -9.20
CA SER A 93 3.75 9.84 -8.55
C SER A 93 3.38 8.36 -8.53
N ASN A 94 4.38 7.49 -8.61
CA ASN A 94 4.19 6.06 -8.62
C ASN A 94 4.97 5.43 -7.46
N ALA A 95 4.28 4.80 -6.51
CA ALA A 95 4.91 4.03 -5.45
C ALA A 95 4.64 2.54 -5.68
N ILE A 96 5.67 1.80 -6.06
CA ILE A 96 5.55 0.39 -6.42
C ILE A 96 6.42 -0.44 -5.48
N GLY A 97 5.79 -1.38 -4.81
CA GLY A 97 6.44 -2.29 -3.91
C GLY A 97 6.45 -1.80 -2.47
N ASP A 98 6.91 -2.71 -1.65
CA ASP A 98 6.59 -2.81 -0.25
C ASP A 98 7.39 -1.77 0.56
N GLY A 99 6.69 -0.74 1.09
CA GLY A 99 7.30 0.40 1.80
C GLY A 99 7.80 1.52 0.89
N ALA A 100 7.47 1.50 -0.41
CA ALA A 100 7.86 2.57 -1.32
C ALA A 100 7.12 3.88 -0.99
N LYS A 101 7.86 5.00 -1.00
CA LYS A 101 7.32 6.34 -0.72
C LYS A 101 7.66 7.32 -1.84
N ALA A 102 6.67 7.65 -2.67
CA ALA A 102 6.80 8.63 -3.74
C ALA A 102 6.11 9.93 -3.31
N VAL A 103 6.85 10.82 -2.65
CA VAL A 103 6.28 12.02 -2.02
C VAL A 103 6.29 13.26 -2.89
N ASP A 104 7.24 13.40 -3.82
CA ASP A 104 7.24 14.55 -4.73
C ASP A 104 6.57 14.23 -6.07
N ALA A 105 6.17 15.29 -6.76
CA ALA A 105 5.54 15.20 -8.06
C ALA A 105 6.44 14.49 -9.08
N LEU A 106 5.83 13.66 -9.93
CA LEU A 106 6.50 12.89 -10.98
C LEU A 106 7.59 11.93 -10.45
N MET A 107 7.59 11.63 -9.16
CA MET A 107 8.51 10.64 -8.59
C MET A 107 8.00 9.23 -8.81
N THR A 108 8.94 8.32 -9.05
CA THR A 108 8.67 6.89 -8.99
C THR A 108 9.53 6.29 -7.88
N ALA A 109 8.90 5.91 -6.78
CA ALA A 109 9.54 5.14 -5.74
C ALA A 109 9.28 3.66 -6.01
N MET A 110 10.34 2.88 -6.12
CA MET A 110 10.24 1.44 -6.26
C MET A 110 11.11 0.79 -5.19
N VAL A 111 10.50 -0.02 -4.34
CA VAL A 111 11.21 -0.87 -3.39
C VAL A 111 10.96 -2.31 -3.82
N GLY A 112 12.05 -3.02 -4.14
CA GLY A 112 11.95 -4.45 -4.44
C GLY A 112 11.34 -5.17 -3.26
N THR A 113 10.42 -6.10 -3.53
CA THR A 113 9.84 -7.01 -2.52
C THR A 113 10.94 -7.94 -1.99
N GLY A 114 11.81 -7.41 -1.13
CA GLY A 114 12.70 -8.20 -0.27
C GLY A 114 11.95 -8.88 0.87
N GLY A 115 10.62 -8.75 0.92
CA GLY A 115 9.73 -9.26 1.96
C GLY A 115 9.41 -10.75 1.86
N ASP A 116 9.85 -11.45 0.81
CA ASP A 116 9.80 -12.91 0.82
C ASP A 116 11.02 -13.46 1.56
N ALA A 117 10.80 -13.58 2.87
CA ALA A 117 11.66 -14.07 3.92
C ALA A 117 12.75 -13.07 4.37
N CYS A 118 12.53 -12.43 5.53
CA CYS A 118 13.62 -12.34 6.51
C CYS A 118 14.05 -13.81 6.75
N ASP A 119 14.91 -14.33 5.86
CA ASP A 119 15.28 -15.72 5.81
C ASP A 119 15.93 -16.01 7.15
N ALA A 120 15.24 -16.79 7.96
CA ALA A 120 15.78 -17.54 9.07
C ALA A 120 16.76 -18.62 8.55
N GLY A 121 17.56 -18.28 7.54
CA GLY A 121 18.67 -19.00 6.98
C GLY A 121 19.84 -18.90 7.94
N LEU A 122 19.67 -19.59 9.07
CA LEU A 122 20.67 -20.46 9.68
C LEU A 122 21.86 -20.65 8.73
N ARG A 123 22.87 -19.78 8.84
CA ARG A 123 24.24 -20.08 8.42
C ARG A 123 24.70 -21.20 9.33
N ARG A 124 24.30 -22.45 9.01
CA ARG A 124 24.87 -23.65 9.61
C ARG A 124 26.39 -23.51 9.49
N ARG A 125 27.05 -23.27 10.61
CA ARG A 125 28.44 -23.62 10.83
C ARG A 125 28.46 -24.64 11.95
#